data_AF-A0A2G9SAZ4-F1
#
_entry.id   AF-A0A2G9SAZ4-F1
#
_cell.length_a   1.000
_cell.length_b   1.000
_cell.length_c   1.000
_cell.angle_alpha   90.00
_cell.angle_beta   90.00
_cell.angle_gamma   90.00
#
_symmetry.space_group_name_H-M   'P 1'
#
loop_
_entity.id
_entity.type
_entity.pdbx_description
1 polymer ?
#
loop_
_entity_poly.entity_id
_entity_poly.type
_entity_poly.pdbx_seq_one_letter_code
_entity_poly.pdbx_strand_id
1 'polypeptide(L)'
;MKHHQIHGREGKSVNSPEDWETETHDWYCFECHLPGEVMICDQCFRVYHPKCLPDDMKLRDSSNHWQCPVCKSMKKKNLNKQEMGKYLRFIVSRMKERAIELNKKGKDTKHPMYRRLVHTAIDVSTINEKVNEGKYRSYEEFKADAQLLLHNTIIFYGGTPTVSRSNGGGNEITVMGRFKTDYYLLINQNKNDSEQTDVAKVLYTDTCHELDELQLCKNCFYLSNARPDNWFCYPCIPNHELVWAKMKGFGFWPAKVMQKEDNQVDVRFFGHHHQRAWIPSENIQEITINVHQLHVKRSMGWKKACDELELHQRFLREGRFWKSKGEDKGEEEAESSISSTSNEQASDQQLKFAVKILHFSTNKNASFVLHPSAFQIKL
;
A
#
# COMPACT_ATOMS: atom_id res chain seq x y z
N MET A 1 35.41 -82.52 15.45
CA MET A 1 34.04 -82.12 15.09
C MET A 1 34.06 -80.66 14.69
N LYS A 2 33.86 -80.36 13.39
CA LYS A 2 33.60 -79.02 12.87
C LYS A 2 32.09 -78.93 12.62
N HIS A 3 31.43 -77.88 13.08
CA HIS A 3 30.07 -77.54 12.64
C HIS A 3 29.99 -76.07 12.22
N HIS A 4 29.21 -75.87 11.15
CA HIS A 4 29.07 -74.72 10.27
C HIS A 4 28.23 -73.55 10.86
N GLN A 5 28.49 -72.33 10.31
CA GLN A 5 27.62 -71.17 9.94
C GLN A 5 26.34 -70.85 10.76
N ILE A 6 25.88 -69.60 10.92
CA ILE A 6 25.37 -68.67 9.90
C ILE A 6 25.37 -67.22 10.47
N HIS A 7 25.61 -66.22 9.61
CA HIS A 7 25.54 -64.79 9.87
C HIS A 7 24.10 -64.27 10.10
N GLY A 8 23.92 -63.37 11.08
CA GLY A 8 22.75 -62.50 11.20
C GLY A 8 23.16 -61.16 11.79
N ARG A 9 23.17 -60.12 10.95
CA ARG A 9 23.25 -58.70 11.34
C ARG A 9 21.82 -58.24 11.62
N GLU A 10 21.56 -57.62 12.77
CA GLU A 10 20.49 -56.61 12.90
C GLU A 10 20.61 -55.88 14.24
N GLY A 11 20.35 -54.57 14.21
CA GLY A 11 20.30 -53.70 15.40
C GLY A 11 21.25 -52.51 15.38
N LYS A 12 21.16 -51.62 14.37
CA LYS A 12 21.61 -50.23 14.54
C LYS A 12 20.39 -49.31 14.67
N SER A 13 20.37 -48.68 15.83
CA SER A 13 19.58 -47.56 16.31
C SER A 13 18.95 -46.66 15.26
N VAL A 14 17.66 -46.39 15.50
CA VAL A 14 16.79 -45.36 14.94
C VAL A 14 17.55 -44.08 14.57
N ASN A 15 17.44 -43.69 13.30
CA ASN A 15 17.97 -42.45 12.74
C ASN A 15 17.34 -41.21 13.41
N SER A 16 18.16 -40.18 13.50
CA SER A 16 17.89 -38.80 13.93
C SER A 16 16.62 -38.18 13.32
N PRO A 17 16.00 -37.18 13.99
CA PRO A 17 14.92 -36.40 13.38
C PRO A 17 15.45 -35.77 12.10
N GLU A 18 14.69 -35.98 11.01
CA GLU A 18 14.94 -35.46 9.67
C GLU A 18 15.32 -33.97 9.74
N ASP A 19 16.57 -33.67 9.38
CA ASP A 19 17.00 -32.31 9.06
C ASP A 19 16.22 -31.89 7.82
N TRP A 20 15.15 -31.12 8.04
CA TRP A 20 14.41 -30.46 6.97
C TRP A 20 15.38 -29.50 6.27
N GLU A 21 15.92 -29.88 5.12
CA GLU A 21 16.68 -28.96 4.27
C GLU A 21 15.82 -27.71 4.09
N THR A 22 16.34 -26.56 4.49
CA THR A 22 15.65 -25.28 4.30
C THR A 22 15.37 -25.12 2.82
N GLU A 23 14.11 -25.22 2.45
CA GLU A 23 13.68 -25.02 1.08
C GLU A 23 14.15 -23.66 0.60
N THR A 24 14.57 -23.61 -0.67
CA THR A 24 15.17 -22.41 -1.25
C THR A 24 14.11 -21.43 -1.75
N HIS A 25 12.86 -21.89 -1.92
CA HIS A 25 11.77 -21.15 -2.52
C HIS A 25 10.45 -21.40 -1.80
N ASP A 26 9.55 -20.43 -1.90
CA ASP A 26 8.18 -20.51 -1.43
C ASP A 26 7.38 -21.54 -2.24
N TRP A 27 6.31 -22.05 -1.66
CA TRP A 27 5.38 -22.96 -2.32
C TRP A 27 4.12 -22.27 -2.83
N TYR A 28 3.85 -21.08 -2.33
CA TYR A 28 2.63 -20.36 -2.62
C TYR A 28 2.91 -19.28 -3.66
N CYS A 29 2.07 -19.23 -4.68
CA CYS A 29 2.21 -18.22 -5.72
C CYS A 29 2.08 -16.81 -5.14
N PHE A 30 3.02 -15.91 -5.45
CA PHE A 30 3.03 -14.53 -4.94
C PHE A 30 1.90 -13.62 -5.49
N GLU A 31 1.15 -14.11 -6.48
CA GLU A 31 -0.01 -13.43 -7.04
C GLU A 31 -1.33 -13.90 -6.41
N CYS A 32 -1.57 -15.22 -6.34
CA CYS A 32 -2.85 -15.75 -5.86
C CYS A 32 -2.79 -16.40 -4.48
N HIS A 33 -1.61 -16.54 -3.89
CA HIS A 33 -1.36 -17.13 -2.56
C HIS A 33 -1.76 -18.60 -2.42
N LEU A 34 -2.02 -19.27 -3.54
CA LEU A 34 -2.39 -20.69 -3.58
C LEU A 34 -1.19 -21.57 -3.91
N PRO A 35 -1.16 -22.82 -3.42
CA PRO A 35 -0.19 -23.82 -3.86
C PRO A 35 -0.55 -24.36 -5.25
N GLY A 36 0.40 -25.01 -5.91
CA GLY A 36 0.21 -25.64 -7.21
C GLY A 36 1.50 -25.75 -8.01
N GLU A 37 1.37 -25.94 -9.33
CA GLU A 37 2.51 -25.93 -10.25
C GLU A 37 2.98 -24.49 -10.51
N VAL A 38 4.16 -24.16 -10.01
CA VAL A 38 4.70 -22.80 -10.01
C VAL A 38 6.03 -22.70 -10.74
N MET A 39 6.28 -21.54 -11.35
CA MET A 39 7.59 -21.15 -11.84
C MET A 39 8.42 -20.54 -10.71
N ILE A 40 9.70 -20.88 -10.70
CA ILE A 40 10.65 -20.55 -9.65
C ILE A 40 11.62 -19.46 -10.14
N CYS A 41 11.79 -18.40 -9.34
CA CYS A 41 12.65 -17.27 -9.70
C CYS A 41 14.12 -17.55 -9.38
N ASP A 42 15.03 -17.34 -10.33
CA ASP A 42 16.46 -17.63 -10.12
C ASP A 42 17.19 -16.66 -9.16
N GLN A 43 16.52 -15.59 -8.75
CA GLN A 43 17.12 -14.48 -7.99
C GLN A 43 16.52 -14.28 -6.59
N CYS A 44 15.43 -14.95 -6.27
CA CYS A 44 14.80 -14.87 -4.96
C CYS A 44 13.86 -16.05 -4.73
N PHE A 45 13.44 -16.24 -3.49
CA PHE A 45 12.57 -17.34 -3.08
C PHE A 45 11.14 -17.30 -3.65
N ARG A 46 10.73 -16.27 -4.41
CA ARG A 46 9.34 -16.11 -4.87
C ARG A 46 9.00 -17.05 -6.01
N VAL A 47 7.77 -17.55 -5.99
CA VAL A 47 7.20 -18.42 -7.04
C VAL A 47 5.88 -17.89 -7.58
N TYR A 48 5.55 -18.24 -8.83
CA TYR A 48 4.34 -17.76 -9.51
C TYR A 48 3.73 -18.83 -10.39
N HIS A 49 2.40 -18.95 -10.41
CA HIS A 49 1.75 -19.76 -11.44
C HIS A 49 1.91 -19.11 -12.82
N PRO A 50 2.17 -19.88 -13.88
CA PRO A 50 2.19 -19.36 -15.26
C PRO A 50 0.93 -18.56 -15.60
N LYS A 51 -0.25 -19.06 -15.21
CA LYS A 51 -1.55 -18.41 -15.45
C LYS A 51 -1.78 -17.09 -14.69
N CYS A 52 -1.02 -16.87 -13.62
CA CYS A 52 -1.12 -15.68 -12.78
C CYS A 52 -0.25 -14.53 -13.30
N LEU A 53 0.58 -14.78 -14.32
CA LEU A 53 1.48 -13.78 -14.87
C LEU A 53 0.91 -13.18 -16.16
N PRO A 54 1.21 -11.90 -16.43
CA PRO A 54 1.05 -11.29 -17.74
C PRO A 54 1.82 -12.05 -18.85
N ASP A 55 1.35 -11.99 -20.10
CA ASP A 55 1.91 -12.74 -21.23
C ASP A 55 3.34 -12.34 -21.63
N ASP A 56 3.79 -11.14 -21.26
CA ASP A 56 5.16 -10.66 -21.45
C ASP A 56 6.12 -11.17 -20.36
N MET A 57 5.60 -11.73 -19.27
CA MET A 57 6.36 -12.24 -18.12
C MET A 57 6.48 -13.77 -18.10
N LYS A 58 5.72 -14.47 -18.94
CA LYS A 58 5.82 -15.92 -19.13
C LYS A 58 7.10 -16.29 -19.91
N LEU A 59 7.68 -17.45 -19.62
CA LEU A 59 8.78 -18.00 -20.41
C LEU A 59 8.30 -18.22 -21.85
N ARG A 60 8.92 -17.52 -22.81
CA ARG A 60 8.61 -17.65 -24.25
C ARG A 60 9.53 -18.64 -24.97
N ASP A 61 10.73 -18.84 -24.43
CA ASP A 61 11.80 -19.66 -25.03
C ASP A 61 12.29 -20.73 -24.05
N SER A 62 13.04 -21.72 -24.55
CA SER A 62 13.74 -22.75 -23.75
C SER A 62 14.91 -22.20 -22.91
N SER A 63 14.89 -20.90 -22.56
CA SER A 63 15.84 -20.32 -21.62
C SER A 63 15.56 -20.85 -20.22
N ASN A 64 16.56 -21.47 -19.61
CA ASN A 64 16.48 -21.95 -18.22
C ASN A 64 16.50 -20.80 -17.19
N HIS A 65 16.67 -19.54 -17.62
CA HIS A 65 16.71 -18.38 -16.72
C HIS A 65 15.39 -17.60 -16.72
N TRP A 66 14.74 -17.51 -15.58
CA TRP A 66 13.53 -16.74 -15.33
C TRP A 66 13.64 -15.85 -14.08
N GLN A 67 13.22 -14.59 -14.23
CA GLN A 67 13.14 -13.62 -13.14
C GLN A 67 11.69 -13.20 -12.92
N CYS A 68 11.25 -13.21 -11.66
CA CYS A 68 9.91 -12.81 -11.29
C CYS A 68 9.66 -11.30 -11.50
N PRO A 69 8.39 -10.85 -11.51
CA PRO A 69 8.04 -9.44 -11.66
C PRO A 69 8.73 -8.52 -10.64
N VAL A 70 8.90 -9.00 -9.40
CA VAL A 70 9.56 -8.26 -8.32
C VAL A 70 11.06 -8.07 -8.59
N CYS A 71 11.79 -9.13 -8.92
CA CYS A 71 13.22 -9.01 -9.25
C CYS A 71 13.45 -8.18 -10.53
N LYS A 72 12.55 -8.28 -11.51
CA LYS A 72 12.61 -7.47 -12.74
C LYS A 72 12.40 -5.97 -12.47
N SER A 73 11.60 -5.59 -11.46
CA SER A 73 11.36 -4.19 -11.10
C SER A 73 12.47 -3.57 -10.25
N MET A 74 13.28 -4.37 -9.56
CA MET A 74 14.40 -3.95 -8.69
C MET A 74 15.65 -3.41 -9.42
N LYS A 75 15.55 -3.04 -10.70
CA LYS A 75 16.72 -2.60 -11.51
C LYS A 75 17.23 -1.21 -11.12
N LYS A 76 16.41 -0.37 -10.49
CA LYS A 76 16.76 1.01 -10.13
C LYS A 76 17.12 1.10 -8.65
N LYS A 77 18.34 1.57 -8.37
CA LYS A 77 18.77 1.90 -7.01
C LYS A 77 18.43 3.35 -6.72
N ASN A 78 17.93 3.63 -5.52
CA ASN A 78 17.80 5.00 -5.04
C ASN A 78 19.15 5.44 -4.44
N LEU A 79 19.78 6.45 -5.06
CA LEU A 79 21.09 6.94 -4.66
C LEU A 79 21.02 7.81 -3.39
N ASN A 80 19.85 8.38 -3.07
CA ASN A 80 19.67 9.22 -1.88
C ASN A 80 18.99 8.44 -0.74
N LYS A 81 19.79 7.63 -0.03
CA LYS A 81 19.31 6.79 1.08
C LYS A 81 18.69 7.58 2.23
N GLN A 82 19.23 8.75 2.56
CA GLN A 82 18.72 9.57 3.67
C GLN A 82 17.33 10.10 3.36
N GLU A 83 17.13 10.64 2.15
CA GLU A 83 15.84 11.09 1.66
C GLU A 83 14.84 9.93 1.62
N MET A 84 15.24 8.78 1.07
CA MET A 84 14.37 7.60 1.02
C MET A 84 13.94 7.14 2.42
N GLY A 85 14.89 7.04 3.36
CA GLY A 85 14.58 6.68 4.75
C GLY A 85 13.59 7.65 5.39
N LYS A 86 13.71 8.95 5.09
CA LYS A 86 12.77 9.98 5.55
C LYS A 86 11.34 9.71 5.08
N TYR A 87 11.16 9.40 3.79
CA TYR A 87 9.83 9.10 3.26
C TYR A 87 9.26 7.78 3.76
N LEU A 88 10.07 6.72 3.76
CA LEU A 88 9.65 5.40 4.24
C LEU A 88 9.22 5.44 5.72
N ARG A 89 9.83 6.29 6.56
CA ARG A 89 9.40 6.47 7.95
C ARG A 89 7.96 7.00 8.07
N PHE A 90 7.53 7.91 7.19
CA PHE A 90 6.13 8.37 7.18
C PHE A 90 5.17 7.22 6.82
N ILE A 91 5.52 6.43 5.81
CA ILE A 91 4.71 5.29 5.36
C ILE A 91 4.60 4.25 6.49
N VAL A 92 5.73 3.87 7.08
CA VAL A 92 5.76 2.89 8.18
C VAL A 92 5.00 3.37 9.41
N SER A 93 5.00 4.67 9.72
CA SER A 93 4.17 5.23 10.81
C SER A 93 2.70 4.89 10.60
N ARG A 94 2.17 5.11 9.39
CA ARG A 94 0.79 4.77 9.04
C ARG A 94 0.54 3.25 9.00
N MET A 95 1.54 2.46 8.58
CA MET A 95 1.45 1.00 8.65
C MET A 95 1.30 0.50 10.08
N LYS A 96 2.03 1.09 11.05
CA LYS A 96 1.95 0.72 12.47
C LYS A 96 0.56 0.96 13.04
N GLU A 97 -0.08 2.08 12.71
CA GLU A 97 -1.44 2.39 13.14
C GLU A 97 -2.43 1.29 12.70
N ARG A 98 -2.37 0.87 11.43
CA ARG A 98 -3.20 -0.21 10.88
C ARG A 98 -2.83 -1.59 11.44
N ALA A 99 -1.54 -1.82 11.69
CA ALA A 99 -1.07 -3.10 12.22
C ALA A 99 -1.53 -3.37 13.66
N ILE A 100 -1.96 -2.34 14.41
CA ILE A 100 -2.59 -2.56 15.72
C ILE A 100 -3.80 -3.48 15.57
N GLU A 101 -4.64 -3.26 14.55
CA GLU A 101 -5.84 -4.08 14.30
C GLU A 101 -5.46 -5.50 13.91
N LEU A 102 -4.41 -5.67 13.10
CA LEU A 102 -3.87 -6.97 12.72
C LEU A 102 -3.41 -7.79 13.93
N ASN A 103 -2.84 -7.12 14.95
CA ASN A 103 -2.27 -7.77 16.14
C ASN A 103 -3.27 -7.96 17.29
N LYS A 104 -4.53 -7.50 17.19
CA LYS A 104 -5.53 -7.58 18.29
C LYS A 104 -5.81 -9.01 18.74
N LYS A 105 -5.65 -10.01 17.87
CA LYS A 105 -5.85 -11.44 18.19
C LYS A 105 -4.58 -12.15 18.73
N GLY A 106 -3.43 -11.46 18.77
CA GLY A 106 -2.14 -12.02 19.23
C GLY A 106 -1.05 -12.02 18.15
N LYS A 107 0.17 -12.43 18.53
CA LYS A 107 1.28 -12.64 17.59
C LYS A 107 1.37 -14.12 17.22
N ASP A 108 0.78 -14.47 16.09
CA ASP A 108 0.68 -15.87 15.63
C ASP A 108 1.94 -16.44 14.98
N THR A 109 3.01 -15.63 14.91
CA THR A 109 4.36 -16.07 14.50
C THR A 109 4.94 -17.16 15.40
N LYS A 110 4.35 -17.37 16.59
CA LYS A 110 4.71 -18.46 17.52
C LYS A 110 3.93 -19.77 17.27
N HIS A 111 2.91 -19.75 16.40
CA HIS A 111 2.10 -20.94 16.11
C HIS A 111 2.97 -22.03 15.44
N PRO A 112 2.89 -23.31 15.85
CA PRO A 112 3.72 -24.37 15.28
C PRO A 112 3.59 -24.51 13.76
N MET A 113 2.41 -24.22 13.19
CA MET A 113 2.19 -24.27 11.74
C MET A 113 2.74 -23.06 10.99
N TYR A 114 3.02 -21.93 11.68
CA TYR A 114 3.55 -20.74 11.01
C TYR A 114 4.90 -21.07 10.36
N ARG A 115 5.80 -21.75 11.09
CA ARG A 115 7.09 -22.21 10.55
C ARG A 115 6.98 -23.26 9.44
N ARG A 116 5.85 -23.96 9.33
CA ARG A 116 5.62 -24.97 8.29
C ARG A 116 5.08 -24.39 6.99
N LEU A 117 4.40 -23.24 7.06
CA LEU A 117 3.69 -22.66 5.92
C LEU A 117 4.36 -21.39 5.40
N VAL A 118 5.02 -20.63 6.27
CA VAL A 118 5.65 -19.36 5.91
C VAL A 118 7.14 -19.57 5.67
N HIS A 119 7.56 -19.44 4.41
CA HIS A 119 8.96 -19.56 3.99
C HIS A 119 9.83 -18.43 4.58
N THR A 120 9.39 -17.18 4.46
CA THR A 120 10.14 -16.01 4.96
C THR A 120 9.26 -15.17 5.87
N ALA A 121 9.58 -15.18 7.17
CA ALA A 121 8.86 -14.39 8.16
C ALA A 121 9.13 -12.89 7.99
N ILE A 122 8.09 -12.08 8.17
CA ILE A 122 8.18 -10.62 8.21
C ILE A 122 7.04 -10.03 9.03
N ASP A 123 7.28 -8.91 9.70
CA ASP A 123 6.27 -8.10 10.35
C ASP A 123 6.57 -6.60 10.22
N VAL A 124 5.63 -5.75 10.63
CA VAL A 124 5.79 -4.28 10.53
C VAL A 124 6.97 -3.77 11.38
N SER A 125 7.32 -4.44 12.47
CA SER A 125 8.47 -4.07 13.29
C SER A 125 9.79 -4.32 12.55
N THR A 126 9.91 -5.47 11.90
CA THR A 126 11.06 -5.83 11.06
C THR A 126 11.19 -4.88 9.87
N ILE A 127 10.06 -4.52 9.22
CA ILE A 127 10.05 -3.52 8.15
C ILE A 127 10.56 -2.17 8.67
N ASN A 128 10.08 -1.74 9.85
CA ASN A 128 10.51 -0.50 10.50
C ASN A 128 12.01 -0.48 10.84
N GLU A 129 12.55 -1.58 11.37
CA GLU A 129 13.98 -1.73 11.64
C GLU A 129 14.80 -1.63 10.35
N LYS A 130 14.38 -2.33 9.28
CA LYS A 130 15.02 -2.22 7.96
C LYS A 130 15.01 -0.80 7.39
N VAL A 131 13.95 -0.02 7.62
CA VAL A 131 13.91 1.41 7.24
C VAL A 131 14.93 2.21 8.05
N ASN A 132 14.97 2.02 9.37
CA ASN A 132 15.85 2.76 10.27
C ASN A 132 17.34 2.46 10.02
N GLU A 133 17.65 1.21 9.70
CA GLU A 133 19.01 0.76 9.35
C GLU A 133 19.39 1.03 7.88
N GLY A 134 18.49 1.60 7.08
CA GLY A 134 18.75 1.90 5.67
C GLY A 134 19.03 0.67 4.81
N LYS A 135 18.36 -0.46 5.11
CA LYS A 135 18.54 -1.75 4.42
C LYS A 135 17.91 -1.79 3.04
N TYR A 136 16.85 -1.01 2.80
CA TYR A 136 16.24 -0.91 1.49
C TYR A 136 17.13 -0.11 0.54
N ARG A 137 17.29 -0.60 -0.69
CA ARG A 137 18.01 0.05 -1.78
C ARG A 137 17.07 0.75 -2.76
N SER A 138 15.78 0.43 -2.72
CA SER A 138 14.75 1.05 -3.54
C SER A 138 13.37 0.96 -2.87
N TYR A 139 12.39 1.72 -3.38
CA TYR A 139 11.00 1.65 -2.92
C TYR A 139 10.35 0.30 -3.26
N GLU A 140 10.80 -0.34 -4.33
CA GLU A 140 10.33 -1.66 -4.77
C GLU A 140 10.77 -2.76 -3.79
N GLU A 141 11.97 -2.68 -3.21
CA GLU A 141 12.38 -3.60 -2.13
C GLU A 141 11.49 -3.44 -0.88
N PHE A 142 11.14 -2.20 -0.51
CA PHE A 142 10.21 -1.93 0.59
C PHE A 142 8.80 -2.45 0.29
N LYS A 143 8.28 -2.19 -0.92
CA LYS A 143 6.97 -2.70 -1.38
C LYS A 143 6.93 -4.23 -1.40
N ALA A 144 8.02 -4.88 -1.78
CA ALA A 144 8.13 -6.33 -1.85
C ALA A 144 8.05 -6.99 -0.46
N ASP A 145 8.55 -6.31 0.58
CA ASP A 145 8.41 -6.73 1.97
C ASP A 145 6.98 -6.52 2.50
N ALA A 146 6.35 -5.39 2.16
CA ALA A 146 4.94 -5.19 2.47
C ALA A 146 4.03 -6.24 1.78
N GLN A 147 4.36 -6.65 0.55
CA GLN A 147 3.67 -7.72 -0.15
C GLN A 147 3.88 -9.08 0.52
N LEU A 148 5.09 -9.35 1.02
CA LEU A 148 5.39 -10.58 1.76
C LEU A 148 4.56 -10.66 3.07
N LEU A 149 4.38 -9.54 3.77
CA LEU A 149 3.52 -9.49 4.95
C LEU A 149 2.06 -9.88 4.62
N LEU A 150 1.51 -9.34 3.54
CA LEU A 150 0.18 -9.72 3.04
C LEU A 150 0.14 -11.20 2.66
N HIS A 151 1.12 -11.67 1.89
CA HIS A 151 1.22 -13.05 1.41
C HIS A 151 1.21 -14.06 2.55
N ASN A 152 2.05 -13.84 3.57
CA ASN A 152 2.11 -14.68 4.76
C ASN A 152 0.79 -14.69 5.54
N THR A 153 0.13 -13.54 5.63
CA THR A 153 -1.17 -13.40 6.31
C THR A 153 -2.24 -14.22 5.58
N ILE A 154 -2.31 -14.14 4.24
CA ILE A 154 -3.27 -14.90 3.44
C ILE A 154 -3.02 -16.41 3.55
N ILE A 155 -1.76 -16.86 3.51
CA ILE A 155 -1.45 -18.28 3.68
C ILE A 155 -1.90 -18.79 5.05
N PHE A 156 -1.63 -18.01 6.10
CA PHE A 156 -1.82 -18.47 7.47
C PHE A 156 -3.28 -18.42 7.94
N TYR A 157 -4.01 -17.34 7.62
CA TYR A 157 -5.40 -17.17 8.04
C TYR A 157 -6.41 -17.55 6.95
N GLY A 158 -5.95 -17.83 5.73
CA GLY A 158 -6.81 -18.04 4.57
C GLY A 158 -7.35 -16.72 3.99
N GLY A 159 -7.92 -16.79 2.80
CA GLY A 159 -8.56 -15.65 2.15
C GLY A 159 -9.55 -16.09 1.08
N THR A 160 -10.51 -15.24 0.75
CA THR A 160 -11.32 -15.41 -0.46
C THR A 160 -10.41 -15.27 -1.69
N PRO A 161 -10.28 -16.29 -2.56
CA PRO A 161 -9.48 -16.17 -3.76
C PRO A 161 -10.07 -15.06 -4.65
N THR A 162 -9.24 -14.11 -5.09
CA THR A 162 -9.66 -13.03 -5.99
C THR A 162 -9.74 -13.45 -7.47
N VAL A 163 -9.67 -14.75 -7.79
CA VAL A 163 -9.82 -15.25 -9.16
C VAL A 163 -10.76 -16.46 -9.19
N SER A 164 -11.68 -16.39 -10.16
CA SER A 164 -12.75 -17.33 -10.50
C SER A 164 -12.33 -18.80 -10.47
N ARG A 165 -13.15 -19.61 -9.78
CA ARG A 165 -13.17 -21.07 -9.88
C ARG A 165 -13.14 -21.50 -11.35
N SER A 166 -11.99 -21.99 -11.78
CA SER A 166 -11.91 -22.87 -12.95
C SER A 166 -11.53 -24.26 -12.44
N ASN A 167 -12.51 -25.16 -12.57
CA ASN A 167 -12.29 -26.60 -12.45
C ASN A 167 -11.25 -27.01 -13.50
N GLY A 168 -10.13 -27.56 -13.06
CA GLY A 168 -9.14 -28.18 -13.92
C GLY A 168 -8.49 -29.33 -13.19
N GLY A 169 -8.96 -30.55 -13.47
CA GLY A 169 -8.28 -31.77 -13.07
C GLY A 169 -7.01 -31.95 -13.89
N GLY A 170 -5.90 -32.24 -13.22
CA GLY A 170 -4.60 -32.51 -13.81
C GLY A 170 -3.75 -33.29 -12.80
N ASN A 171 -3.09 -34.33 -13.29
CA ASN A 171 -2.54 -35.47 -12.53
C ASN A 171 -1.58 -35.11 -11.39
N GLU A 172 -1.76 -35.84 -10.28
CA GLU A 172 -0.99 -35.79 -9.05
C GLU A 172 0.46 -36.28 -9.25
N ILE A 173 1.42 -35.44 -8.84
CA ILE A 173 2.80 -35.87 -8.56
C ILE A 173 3.07 -35.68 -7.05
N THR A 174 3.52 -36.76 -6.43
CA THR A 174 3.41 -37.17 -5.02
C THR A 174 4.49 -36.62 -4.08
N VAL A 175 4.73 -35.31 -4.11
CA VAL A 175 5.44 -34.58 -3.02
C VAL A 175 4.54 -33.49 -2.41
N MET A 176 3.50 -33.08 -3.13
CA MET A 176 2.51 -32.07 -2.72
C MET A 176 1.57 -32.54 -1.58
N GLY A 177 1.46 -33.84 -1.31
CA GLY A 177 0.37 -34.39 -0.48
C GLY A 177 0.38 -33.91 0.98
N ARG A 178 1.54 -33.80 1.62
CA ARG A 178 1.63 -33.48 3.07
C ARG A 178 1.35 -32.01 3.36
N PHE A 179 1.96 -31.10 2.59
CA PHE A 179 1.82 -29.65 2.79
C PHE A 179 0.50 -29.10 2.29
N LYS A 180 -0.02 -29.66 1.19
CA LYS A 180 -1.38 -29.40 0.74
C LYS A 180 -2.39 -29.79 1.83
N THR A 181 -2.17 -30.92 2.50
CA THR A 181 -3.01 -31.35 3.63
C THR A 181 -2.90 -30.39 4.82
N ASP A 182 -1.68 -30.03 5.26
CA ASP A 182 -1.48 -29.07 6.36
C ASP A 182 -2.10 -27.69 6.06
N TYR A 183 -1.95 -27.19 4.82
CA TYR A 183 -2.59 -25.96 4.34
C TYR A 183 -4.12 -26.05 4.37
N TYR A 184 -4.70 -27.10 3.77
CA TYR A 184 -6.16 -27.27 3.73
C TYR A 184 -6.76 -27.53 5.13
N LEU A 185 -6.04 -28.20 6.02
CA LEU A 185 -6.47 -28.38 7.41
C LEU A 185 -6.47 -27.05 8.17
N LEU A 186 -5.42 -26.23 8.03
CA LEU A 186 -5.34 -24.94 8.71
C LEU A 186 -6.40 -23.96 8.20
N ILE A 187 -6.58 -23.80 6.89
CA ILE A 187 -7.59 -22.86 6.37
C ILE A 187 -9.02 -23.29 6.74
N ASN A 188 -9.26 -24.59 6.91
CA ASN A 188 -10.56 -25.09 7.40
C ASN A 188 -10.75 -24.81 8.89
N GLN A 189 -9.67 -24.82 9.69
CA GLN A 189 -9.69 -24.41 11.10
C GLN A 189 -9.84 -22.89 11.26
N ASN A 190 -9.20 -22.11 10.39
CA ASN A 190 -9.17 -20.64 10.39
C ASN A 190 -10.24 -20.02 9.48
N LYS A 191 -11.26 -20.77 9.08
CA LYS A 191 -12.27 -20.35 8.09
C LYS A 191 -13.02 -19.06 8.47
N ASN A 192 -12.96 -18.65 9.73
CA ASN A 192 -13.56 -17.44 10.28
C ASN A 192 -12.57 -16.26 10.48
N ASP A 193 -11.29 -16.41 10.13
CA ASP A 193 -10.25 -15.37 10.28
C ASP A 193 -10.04 -14.51 9.01
N SER A 194 -11.08 -14.40 8.17
CA SER A 194 -11.09 -13.51 6.99
C SER A 194 -10.75 -12.06 7.35
N GLU A 195 -11.09 -11.63 8.57
CA GLU A 195 -10.86 -10.26 9.04
C GLU A 195 -9.37 -9.88 9.04
N GLN A 196 -8.46 -10.78 9.46
CA GLN A 196 -7.02 -10.51 9.46
C GLN A 196 -6.48 -10.32 8.04
N THR A 197 -6.94 -11.15 7.11
CA THR A 197 -6.59 -11.04 5.69
C THR A 197 -7.12 -9.74 5.08
N ASP A 198 -8.34 -9.32 5.43
CA ASP A 198 -8.91 -8.08 4.91
C ASP A 198 -8.18 -6.85 5.47
N VAL A 199 -7.80 -6.87 6.76
CA VAL A 199 -6.92 -5.84 7.36
C VAL A 199 -5.56 -5.79 6.66
N ALA A 200 -4.93 -6.94 6.38
CA ALA A 200 -3.65 -6.97 5.69
C ALA A 200 -3.75 -6.48 4.23
N LYS A 201 -4.84 -6.80 3.51
CA LYS A 201 -5.09 -6.30 2.15
C LYS A 201 -5.20 -4.77 2.15
N VAL A 202 -5.95 -4.21 3.10
CA VAL A 202 -6.07 -2.75 3.27
C VAL A 202 -4.71 -2.14 3.59
N LEU A 203 -3.96 -2.71 4.55
CA LEU A 203 -2.62 -2.25 4.89
C LEU A 203 -1.67 -2.22 3.69
N TYR A 204 -1.64 -3.29 2.89
CA TYR A 204 -0.81 -3.35 1.68
C TYR A 204 -1.26 -2.35 0.61
N THR A 205 -2.57 -2.26 0.37
CA THR A 205 -3.16 -1.32 -0.61
C THR A 205 -2.82 0.12 -0.25
N ASP A 206 -2.99 0.48 1.01
CA ASP A 206 -2.66 1.82 1.50
C ASP A 206 -1.16 2.10 1.43
N THR A 207 -0.31 1.10 1.71
CA THR A 207 1.15 1.22 1.55
C THR A 207 1.53 1.49 0.10
N CYS A 208 0.88 0.81 -0.86
CA CYS A 208 1.09 1.06 -2.29
C CYS A 208 0.65 2.46 -2.68
N HIS A 209 -0.52 2.90 -2.20
CA HIS A 209 -1.04 4.23 -2.45
C HIS A 209 -0.08 5.33 -1.95
N GLU A 210 0.52 5.17 -0.76
CA GLU A 210 1.52 6.12 -0.26
C GLU A 210 2.76 6.20 -1.17
N LEU A 211 3.20 5.06 -1.72
CA LEU A 211 4.32 5.05 -2.66
C LEU A 211 3.96 5.74 -3.97
N ASP A 212 2.74 5.56 -4.48
CA ASP A 212 2.26 6.21 -5.68
C ASP A 212 2.17 7.73 -5.49
N GLU A 213 1.64 8.20 -4.35
CA GLU A 213 1.62 9.62 -3.97
C GLU A 213 3.03 10.23 -3.89
N LEU A 214 4.00 9.46 -3.37
CA LEU A 214 5.39 9.86 -3.31
C LEU A 214 6.01 9.98 -4.71
N GLN A 215 5.67 9.08 -5.64
CA GLN A 215 6.13 9.16 -7.03
C GLN A 215 5.50 10.33 -7.78
N LEU A 216 4.23 10.65 -7.51
CA LEU A 216 3.53 11.78 -8.13
C LEU A 216 4.21 13.12 -7.79
N CYS A 217 4.48 13.38 -6.51
CA CYS A 217 5.24 14.56 -6.11
C CYS A 217 5.82 14.41 -4.70
N LYS A 218 7.14 14.23 -4.62
CA LYS A 218 7.90 14.11 -3.36
C LYS A 218 7.69 15.27 -2.39
N ASN A 219 7.57 16.49 -2.90
CA ASN A 219 7.38 17.67 -2.05
C ASN A 219 5.96 17.73 -1.48
N CYS A 220 4.93 17.49 -2.30
CA CYS A 220 3.55 17.34 -1.81
C CYS A 220 3.42 16.20 -0.81
N PHE A 221 4.05 15.05 -1.07
CA PHE A 221 4.08 13.94 -0.13
C PHE A 221 4.73 14.34 1.20
N TYR A 222 5.89 15.01 1.16
CA TYR A 222 6.56 15.50 2.37
C TYR A 222 5.66 16.45 3.16
N LEU A 223 5.18 17.53 2.53
CA LEU A 223 4.43 18.59 3.18
C LEU A 223 3.09 18.08 3.72
N SER A 224 2.43 17.17 3.01
CA SER A 224 1.19 16.54 3.47
C SER A 224 1.37 15.62 4.67
N ASN A 225 2.59 15.11 4.90
CA ASN A 225 2.92 14.27 6.03
C ASN A 225 3.49 15.07 7.21
N ALA A 226 4.41 16.00 6.95
CA ALA A 226 5.04 16.84 7.96
C ALA A 226 4.10 17.94 8.49
N ARG A 227 3.13 18.38 7.66
CA ARG A 227 2.11 19.38 8.00
C ARG A 227 2.65 20.63 8.71
N PRO A 228 3.71 21.30 8.22
CA PRO A 228 4.06 22.63 8.73
C PRO A 228 2.94 23.64 8.48
N ASP A 229 3.04 24.82 9.11
CA ASP A 229 2.09 25.90 8.86
C ASP A 229 2.05 26.25 7.36
N ASN A 230 0.84 26.39 6.83
CA ASN A 230 0.60 26.66 5.41
C ASN A 230 1.27 25.62 4.49
N TRP A 231 1.41 24.36 4.93
CA TRP A 231 2.10 23.30 4.16
C TRP A 231 1.62 23.19 2.71
N PHE A 232 0.33 23.43 2.45
CA PHE A 232 -0.23 23.34 1.10
C PHE A 232 0.01 24.60 0.25
N CYS A 233 0.48 25.70 0.84
CA CYS A 233 0.82 26.93 0.13
C CYS A 233 2.23 26.91 -0.47
N TYR A 234 3.13 26.05 0.01
CA TYR A 234 4.47 25.97 -0.55
C TYR A 234 4.45 25.45 -2.00
N PRO A 235 5.17 26.10 -2.93
CA PRO A 235 5.32 25.63 -4.31
C PRO A 235 6.09 24.32 -4.42
N CYS A 236 5.91 23.65 -5.57
CA CYS A 236 6.67 22.47 -5.97
C CYS A 236 7.43 22.77 -7.26
N ILE A 237 8.38 21.92 -7.64
CA ILE A 237 9.09 22.03 -8.92
C ILE A 237 8.90 20.71 -9.68
N PRO A 238 8.30 20.73 -10.89
CA PRO A 238 7.63 21.88 -11.50
C PRO A 238 6.39 22.33 -10.68
N ASN A 239 5.94 23.57 -10.92
CA ASN A 239 4.73 24.08 -10.27
C ASN A 239 3.52 23.25 -10.71
N HIS A 240 2.65 22.91 -9.75
CA HIS A 240 1.36 22.31 -10.08
C HIS A 240 0.47 23.35 -10.74
N GLU A 241 -0.19 22.95 -11.83
CA GLU A 241 -1.22 23.77 -12.46
C GLU A 241 -2.37 24.01 -11.47
N LEU A 242 -2.86 25.24 -11.45
CA LEU A 242 -3.98 25.64 -10.61
C LEU A 242 -5.24 25.69 -11.47
N VAL A 243 -6.35 25.19 -10.93
CA VAL A 243 -7.63 25.10 -11.64
C VAL A 243 -8.79 25.39 -10.70
N TRP A 244 -9.92 25.80 -11.28
CA TRP A 244 -11.22 25.64 -10.65
C TRP A 244 -11.80 24.28 -11.07
N ALA A 245 -12.07 23.42 -10.11
CA ALA A 245 -12.60 22.09 -10.35
C ALA A 245 -13.98 21.91 -9.68
N LYS A 246 -14.89 21.22 -10.36
CA LYS A 246 -16.26 21.00 -9.88
C LYS A 246 -16.56 19.52 -9.70
N MET A 247 -16.88 19.13 -8.46
CA MET A 247 -17.44 17.82 -8.15
C MET A 247 -18.96 17.79 -8.35
N LYS A 248 -19.50 16.63 -8.72
CA LYS A 248 -20.96 16.44 -8.85
C LYS A 248 -21.66 16.78 -7.53
N GLY A 249 -22.66 17.66 -7.60
CA GLY A 249 -23.41 18.14 -6.43
C GLY A 249 -22.77 19.32 -5.68
N PHE A 250 -21.60 19.79 -6.12
CA PHE A 250 -20.91 20.94 -5.53
C PHE A 250 -20.71 22.05 -6.58
N GLY A 251 -20.37 23.25 -6.10
CA GLY A 251 -19.88 24.33 -6.96
C GLY A 251 -18.39 24.16 -7.31
N PHE A 252 -17.81 25.11 -8.04
CA PHE A 252 -16.37 25.13 -8.31
C PHE A 252 -15.56 25.45 -7.05
N TRP A 253 -14.46 24.72 -6.87
CA TRP A 253 -13.46 24.91 -5.81
C TRP A 253 -12.06 25.01 -6.41
N PRO A 254 -11.16 25.78 -5.78
CA PRO A 254 -9.80 25.89 -6.27
C PRO A 254 -9.01 24.61 -5.94
N ALA A 255 -8.14 24.18 -6.85
CA ALA A 255 -7.36 22.96 -6.69
C ALA A 255 -6.00 23.02 -7.41
N LYS A 256 -5.07 22.17 -6.95
CA LYS A 256 -3.82 21.84 -7.67
C LYS A 256 -4.02 20.59 -8.51
N VAL A 257 -3.57 20.61 -9.75
CA VAL A 257 -3.52 19.41 -10.60
C VAL A 257 -2.35 18.53 -10.18
N MET A 258 -2.64 17.25 -9.94
CA MET A 258 -1.66 16.24 -9.55
C MET A 258 -1.23 15.42 -10.76
N GLN A 259 -2.18 15.02 -11.61
CA GLN A 259 -1.96 14.32 -12.87
C GLN A 259 -3.17 14.48 -13.79
N LYS A 260 -2.99 14.21 -15.09
CA LYS A 260 -4.02 14.30 -16.13
C LYS A 260 -4.08 13.01 -16.93
N GLU A 261 -5.29 12.58 -17.23
CA GLU A 261 -5.63 11.59 -18.26
C GLU A 261 -6.53 12.26 -19.31
N ASP A 262 -6.81 11.59 -20.43
CA ASP A 262 -7.51 12.20 -21.57
C ASP A 262 -8.88 12.81 -21.20
N ASN A 263 -9.64 12.16 -20.31
CA ASN A 263 -11.01 12.54 -19.98
C ASN A 263 -11.19 13.04 -18.53
N GLN A 264 -10.13 13.04 -17.72
CA GLN A 264 -10.22 13.37 -16.31
C GLN A 264 -8.90 13.91 -15.75
N VAL A 265 -9.02 14.71 -14.70
CA VAL A 265 -7.91 15.37 -14.02
C VAL A 265 -7.94 15.02 -12.54
N ASP A 266 -6.86 14.45 -12.02
CA ASP A 266 -6.68 14.24 -10.58
C ASP A 266 -6.25 15.55 -9.94
N VAL A 267 -7.07 16.06 -9.04
CA VAL A 267 -6.84 17.33 -8.37
C VAL A 267 -6.80 17.15 -6.85
N ARG A 268 -6.04 18.02 -6.19
CA ARG A 268 -6.07 18.22 -4.75
C ARG A 268 -6.63 19.59 -4.43
N PHE A 269 -7.80 19.62 -3.82
CA PHE A 269 -8.49 20.87 -3.48
C PHE A 269 -7.77 21.64 -2.37
N PHE A 270 -7.84 22.96 -2.43
CA PHE A 270 -7.53 23.83 -1.28
C PHE A 270 -8.64 23.76 -0.24
N GLY A 271 -8.35 24.21 0.97
CA GLY A 271 -9.25 24.24 2.11
C GLY A 271 -9.07 23.05 3.06
N HIS A 272 -9.87 23.06 4.13
CA HIS A 272 -9.65 22.26 5.35
C HIS A 272 -9.32 20.77 5.15
N HIS A 273 -10.00 20.09 4.22
CA HIS A 273 -9.84 18.64 4.05
C HIS A 273 -8.77 18.25 3.02
N HIS A 274 -8.27 19.20 2.22
CA HIS A 274 -7.32 18.96 1.13
C HIS A 274 -7.65 17.71 0.29
N GLN A 275 -8.94 17.58 -0.05
CA GLN A 275 -9.51 16.37 -0.65
C GLN A 275 -8.90 16.09 -2.03
N ARG A 276 -8.70 14.81 -2.34
CA ARG A 276 -8.31 14.32 -3.67
C ARG A 276 -9.52 13.80 -4.43
N ALA A 277 -9.57 14.08 -5.73
CA ALA A 277 -10.60 13.52 -6.61
C ALA A 277 -10.16 13.56 -8.07
N TRP A 278 -10.59 12.55 -8.84
CA TRP A 278 -10.63 12.61 -10.28
C TRP A 278 -11.86 13.41 -10.73
N ILE A 279 -11.63 14.43 -11.55
CA ILE A 279 -12.65 15.36 -12.03
C ILE A 279 -12.71 15.26 -13.55
N PRO A 280 -13.89 15.04 -14.16
CA PRO A 280 -14.02 15.04 -15.61
C PRO A 280 -13.50 16.35 -16.22
N SER A 281 -12.81 16.27 -17.35
CA SER A 281 -12.13 17.42 -17.97
C SER A 281 -13.09 18.59 -18.28
N GLU A 282 -14.36 18.30 -18.61
CA GLU A 282 -15.40 19.31 -18.85
C GLU A 282 -15.81 20.10 -17.59
N ASN A 283 -15.46 19.59 -16.39
CA ASN A 283 -15.72 20.23 -15.10
C ASN A 283 -14.47 20.93 -14.54
N ILE A 284 -13.45 21.14 -15.38
CA ILE A 284 -12.25 21.93 -15.09
C ILE A 284 -12.35 23.28 -15.80
N GLN A 285 -11.91 24.32 -15.11
CA GLN A 285 -11.87 25.69 -15.59
C GLN A 285 -10.51 26.30 -15.23
N GLU A 286 -9.94 27.13 -16.10
CA GLU A 286 -8.66 27.79 -15.85
C GLU A 286 -8.74 28.68 -14.61
N ILE A 287 -7.68 28.72 -13.79
CA ILE A 287 -7.68 29.52 -12.56
C ILE A 287 -7.86 31.02 -12.79
N THR A 288 -7.53 31.50 -14.00
CA THR A 288 -7.64 32.89 -14.44
C THR A 288 -9.09 33.34 -14.65
N ILE A 289 -10.03 32.41 -14.78
CA ILE A 289 -11.44 32.74 -14.98
C ILE A 289 -11.97 33.49 -13.75
N ASN A 290 -12.67 34.60 -14.02
CA ASN A 290 -13.26 35.40 -12.97
C ASN A 290 -14.30 34.57 -12.20
N VAL A 291 -14.08 34.44 -10.89
CA VAL A 291 -14.90 33.61 -10.00
C VAL A 291 -16.40 33.98 -10.00
N HIS A 292 -16.74 35.22 -10.38
CA HIS A 292 -18.14 35.67 -10.49
C HIS A 292 -18.88 35.00 -11.67
N GLN A 293 -18.15 34.46 -12.65
CA GLN A 293 -18.70 33.71 -13.78
C GLN A 293 -18.93 32.23 -13.46
N LEU A 294 -18.43 31.75 -12.31
CA LEU A 294 -18.49 30.35 -11.91
C LEU A 294 -19.65 30.08 -10.95
N HIS A 295 -20.26 28.90 -11.07
CA HIS A 295 -21.24 28.43 -10.10
C HIS A 295 -20.54 28.00 -8.80
N VAL A 296 -20.53 28.89 -7.80
CA VAL A 296 -19.87 28.68 -6.51
C VAL A 296 -20.84 28.85 -5.34
N LYS A 297 -20.70 28.01 -4.31
CA LYS A 297 -21.35 28.22 -3.01
C LYS A 297 -20.34 28.90 -2.09
N ARG A 298 -20.52 30.20 -1.82
CA ARG A 298 -19.63 31.04 -1.01
C ARG A 298 -19.72 30.75 0.50
N SER A 299 -19.58 29.48 0.88
CA SER A 299 -19.51 29.04 2.26
C SER A 299 -18.22 29.53 2.93
N MET A 300 -18.17 29.47 4.26
CA MET A 300 -16.95 29.84 5.00
C MET A 300 -15.75 28.94 4.61
N GLY A 301 -15.98 27.64 4.42
CA GLY A 301 -14.93 26.72 3.96
C GLY A 301 -14.41 27.06 2.57
N TRP A 302 -15.29 27.51 1.67
CA TRP A 302 -14.90 27.94 0.32
C TRP A 302 -14.07 29.21 0.36
N LYS A 303 -14.45 30.20 1.18
CA LYS A 303 -13.67 31.44 1.35
C LYS A 303 -12.25 31.12 1.85
N LYS A 304 -12.12 30.29 2.87
CA LYS A 304 -10.81 29.83 3.38
C LYS A 304 -9.97 29.11 2.32
N ALA A 305 -10.59 28.33 1.43
CA ALA A 305 -9.89 27.68 0.33
C ALA A 305 -9.36 28.70 -0.70
N CYS A 306 -10.11 29.77 -0.97
CA CYS A 306 -9.66 30.88 -1.82
C CYS A 306 -8.53 31.68 -1.14
N ASP A 307 -8.62 31.94 0.16
CA ASP A 307 -7.56 32.62 0.92
C ASP A 307 -6.25 31.80 0.89
N GLU A 308 -6.34 30.47 1.07
CA GLU A 308 -5.19 29.55 0.97
C GLU A 308 -4.60 29.51 -0.45
N LEU A 309 -5.44 29.54 -1.49
CA LEU A 309 -5.00 29.66 -2.88
C LEU A 309 -4.24 30.97 -3.12
N GLU A 310 -4.77 32.10 -2.63
CA GLU A 310 -4.13 33.40 -2.82
C GLU A 310 -2.76 33.45 -2.13
N LEU A 311 -2.67 32.88 -0.92
CA LEU A 311 -1.40 32.73 -0.21
C LEU A 311 -0.43 31.82 -0.97
N HIS A 312 -0.91 30.72 -1.56
CA HIS A 312 -0.09 29.87 -2.43
C HIS A 312 0.46 30.64 -3.65
N GLN A 313 -0.40 31.41 -4.33
CA GLN A 313 0.00 32.24 -5.46
C GLN A 313 1.00 33.34 -5.06
N ARG A 314 0.88 33.88 -3.84
CA ARG A 314 1.88 34.79 -3.28
C ARG A 314 3.22 34.09 -3.09
N PHE A 315 3.27 32.90 -2.49
CA PHE A 315 4.51 32.14 -2.33
C PHE A 315 5.14 31.78 -3.68
N LEU A 316 4.33 31.51 -4.71
CA LEU A 316 4.81 31.31 -6.08
C LEU A 316 5.52 32.55 -6.63
N ARG A 317 4.93 33.75 -6.46
CA ARG A 317 5.53 35.02 -6.93
C ARG A 317 6.80 35.38 -6.15
N GLU A 318 6.82 35.10 -4.86
CA GLU A 318 7.96 35.38 -3.98
C GLU A 318 9.09 34.34 -4.11
N GLY A 319 8.85 33.20 -4.78
CA GLY A 319 9.80 32.09 -4.82
C GLY A 319 10.02 31.45 -3.44
N ARG A 320 9.00 31.50 -2.56
CA ARG A 320 9.08 30.98 -1.19
C ARG A 320 8.88 29.46 -1.17
N PHE A 321 9.95 28.71 -1.37
CA PHE A 321 9.95 27.25 -1.27
C PHE A 321 10.13 26.78 0.18
N TRP A 322 9.60 25.59 0.48
CA TRP A 322 9.84 24.96 1.77
C TRP A 322 11.32 24.56 1.88
N LYS A 323 11.98 24.99 2.96
CA LYS A 323 13.32 24.54 3.35
C LYS A 323 13.20 23.70 4.61
N SER A 324 13.74 22.47 4.59
CA SER A 324 13.77 21.63 5.79
C SER A 324 14.69 22.28 6.82
N LYS A 325 14.23 22.44 8.08
CA LYS A 325 15.10 22.89 9.18
C LYS A 325 16.33 21.97 9.23
N GLY A 326 17.47 22.52 8.83
CA GLY A 326 18.69 21.76 8.49
C GLY A 326 19.68 22.58 7.65
N GLU A 327 19.22 23.63 6.96
CA GLU A 327 20.08 24.45 6.09
C GLU A 327 20.10 25.96 6.36
N ASP A 328 19.42 26.48 7.37
CA ASP A 328 19.66 27.86 7.83
C ASP A 328 19.24 28.05 9.29
N LYS A 329 20.21 28.37 10.16
CA LYS A 329 19.95 29.07 11.41
C LYS A 329 19.96 30.56 11.07
N GLY A 330 18.79 31.12 10.78
CA GLY A 330 18.66 32.55 10.51
C GLY A 330 17.20 32.97 10.39
N GLU A 331 16.78 33.79 11.33
CA GLU A 331 15.66 34.75 11.25
C GLU A 331 14.23 34.18 11.35
N GLU A 332 13.72 34.22 12.59
CA GLU A 332 12.31 34.21 12.89
C GLU A 332 11.69 35.57 12.49
N GLU A 333 10.98 35.60 11.36
CA GLU A 333 9.95 36.62 11.13
C GLU A 333 8.62 36.08 11.64
N ALA A 334 8.16 36.67 12.75
CA ALA A 334 6.83 36.47 13.29
C ALA A 334 5.81 37.23 12.42
N GLU A 335 4.95 36.52 11.68
CA GLU A 335 3.78 37.16 11.07
C GLU A 335 2.51 36.29 11.10
N SER A 336 1.42 37.03 11.33
CA SER A 336 0.00 36.69 11.52
C SER A 336 -0.45 35.27 11.20
N SER A 337 -0.73 34.52 12.26
CA SER A 337 -1.49 33.27 12.23
C SER A 337 -2.95 33.53 11.85
N ILE A 338 -3.46 32.78 10.89
CA ILE A 338 -4.91 32.51 10.81
C ILE A 338 -5.26 31.60 11.99
N SER A 339 -5.75 32.21 13.07
CA SER A 339 -6.17 31.50 14.29
C SER A 339 -7.23 30.45 13.98
N SER A 340 -6.85 29.18 14.09
CA SER A 340 -7.77 28.07 14.35
C SER A 340 -7.75 27.81 15.85
N THR A 341 -8.72 28.36 16.57
CA THR A 341 -8.96 28.02 17.96
C THR A 341 -9.27 26.54 18.09
N SER A 342 -8.60 25.96 19.08
CA SER A 342 -8.43 24.56 19.39
C SER A 342 -9.73 23.82 19.67
N ASN A 343 -9.79 22.57 19.23
CA ASN A 343 -10.48 21.52 19.97
C ASN A 343 -9.62 20.25 19.89
N GLU A 344 -8.71 20.09 20.85
CA GLU A 344 -7.73 18.99 20.98
C GLU A 344 -8.36 17.62 21.29
N GLN A 345 -9.67 17.44 21.06
CA GLN A 345 -10.37 16.17 21.23
C GLN A 345 -11.03 15.63 19.94
N ALA A 346 -10.84 16.29 18.80
CA ALA A 346 -11.43 15.88 17.52
C ALA A 346 -10.48 15.15 16.54
N SER A 347 -9.19 15.02 16.89
CA SER A 347 -8.17 14.41 16.01
C SER A 347 -8.36 12.90 15.81
N ASP A 348 -9.00 12.22 16.76
CA ASP A 348 -9.07 10.74 16.79
C ASP A 348 -10.32 10.14 16.09
N GLN A 349 -11.27 11.00 15.70
CA GLN A 349 -12.47 10.60 14.93
C GLN A 349 -12.45 11.07 13.47
N GLN A 350 -11.63 12.06 13.12
CA GLN A 350 -11.58 12.60 11.75
C GLN A 350 -10.77 11.75 10.77
N LEU A 351 -9.75 11.00 11.23
CA LEU A 351 -9.04 9.99 10.42
C LEU A 351 -9.96 8.84 9.99
N LYS A 352 -10.97 8.50 10.80
CA LYS A 352 -11.95 7.44 10.49
C LYS A 352 -12.92 7.83 9.37
N PHE A 353 -13.13 9.13 9.13
CA PHE A 353 -13.99 9.62 8.03
C PHE A 353 -13.25 9.72 6.68
N ALA A 354 -11.95 10.04 6.69
CA ALA A 354 -11.15 10.08 5.47
C ALA A 354 -11.01 8.69 4.80
N VAL A 355 -10.89 7.64 5.62
CA VAL A 355 -10.80 6.24 5.15
C VAL A 355 -12.12 5.76 4.52
N LYS A 356 -13.27 6.25 5.00
CA LYS A 356 -14.59 5.83 4.49
C LYS A 356 -14.92 6.37 3.09
N ILE A 357 -14.28 7.47 2.67
CA ILE A 357 -14.46 8.03 1.31
C ILE A 357 -13.59 7.31 0.28
N LEU A 358 -12.41 6.80 0.64
CA LEU A 358 -11.57 6.01 -0.27
C LEU A 358 -12.21 4.66 -0.65
N HIS A 359 -13.02 4.09 0.25
CA HIS A 359 -13.71 2.82 0.01
C HIS A 359 -14.86 2.91 -1.02
N PHE A 360 -15.30 4.12 -1.40
CA PHE A 360 -16.34 4.32 -2.42
C PHE A 360 -15.80 4.50 -3.84
N SER A 361 -14.49 4.74 -4.02
CA SER A 361 -13.92 5.05 -5.34
C SER A 361 -13.30 3.86 -6.08
N THR A 362 -13.26 2.66 -5.48
CA THR A 362 -12.69 1.46 -6.12
C THR A 362 -13.71 0.58 -6.82
N ASN A 363 -15.00 0.93 -6.81
CA ASN A 363 -16.02 0.15 -7.51
C ASN A 363 -16.19 0.66 -8.96
N LYS A 364 -15.24 0.31 -9.84
CA LYS A 364 -15.46 0.35 -11.28
C LYS A 364 -16.53 -0.69 -11.61
N ASN A 365 -17.72 -0.23 -12.01
CA ASN A 365 -18.94 -0.98 -12.37
C ASN A 365 -19.96 -1.23 -11.25
N ALA A 366 -20.70 -0.18 -10.86
CA ALA A 366 -22.05 -0.35 -10.34
C ALA A 366 -22.93 0.85 -10.72
N SER A 367 -23.78 0.67 -11.73
CA SER A 367 -24.91 1.55 -12.00
C SER A 367 -26.00 1.26 -10.96
N PHE A 368 -26.27 2.15 -10.00
CA PHE A 368 -27.50 2.09 -9.23
C PHE A 368 -28.10 3.46 -8.90
N VAL A 369 -29.41 3.52 -9.12
CA VAL A 369 -30.35 4.62 -8.90
C VAL A 369 -30.49 4.88 -7.39
N LEU A 370 -30.32 6.13 -6.96
CA LEU A 370 -30.58 6.54 -5.57
C LEU A 370 -32.07 6.83 -5.38
N HIS A 371 -32.71 6.12 -4.46
CA HIS A 371 -34.03 6.47 -3.91
C HIS A 371 -33.85 7.32 -2.64
N PRO A 372 -34.57 8.45 -2.47
CA PRO A 372 -34.35 9.37 -1.36
C PRO A 372 -35.22 9.04 -0.16
N SER A 373 -34.68 8.42 0.90
CA SER A 373 -35.36 8.33 2.20
C SER A 373 -34.36 8.03 3.32
N ALA A 374 -33.85 9.07 4.00
CA ALA A 374 -33.48 9.06 5.44
C ALA A 374 -32.65 10.30 5.81
N PHE A 375 -33.33 11.43 6.03
CA PHE A 375 -32.82 12.50 6.90
C PHE A 375 -33.98 12.90 7.82
N GLN A 376 -33.98 12.38 9.04
CA GLN A 376 -34.64 13.00 10.17
C GLN A 376 -33.60 13.21 11.26
N ILE A 377 -33.24 14.47 11.44
CA ILE A 377 -32.48 15.00 12.57
C ILE A 377 -33.50 15.27 13.68
N LYS A 378 -33.30 14.73 14.88
CA LYS A 378 -33.92 15.27 16.10
C LYS A 378 -32.97 16.32 16.68
N LEU A 379 -33.59 17.45 17.01
CA LEU A 379 -33.05 18.73 17.47
C LEU A 379 -32.04 18.61 18.62
#